data_AF-A0A3D4XU90-F1
#
_entry.id   AF-A0A3D4XU90-F1
#
_cell.length_a   1.000
_cell.length_b   1.000
_cell.length_c   1.000
_cell.angle_alpha   90.00
_cell.angle_beta   90.00
_cell.angle_gamma   90.00
#
_symmetry.space_group_name_H-M   'P 1'
#
loop_
_entity.id
_entity.type
_entity.pdbx_description
1 polymer ?
#
loop_
_entity_poly.entity_id
_entity_poly.type
_entity_poly.pdbx_seq_one_letter_code
_entity_poly.pdbx_strand_id
1 'polypeptide(L)'
;MSYHWHIGASTYVNALIGGVHIAAMASCFLNALSVPIQSLIALFVCWQGIRYVQHNNQSWQLFYHSQEGWRLAQNNHLAQPIEILASTVITRQIIFLHYQCDNQKYYKMIAKAALLPSPSDYRQLLVTLKTDA
;
A
#
# COMPACT_ATOMS: atom_id res chain seq x y z
N MET A 1 -19.93 -11.49 13.40
CA MET A 1 -18.72 -12.14 12.83
C MET A 1 -17.57 -11.16 12.91
N SER A 2 -16.36 -11.62 13.22
CA SER A 2 -15.16 -10.79 13.28
C SER A 2 -14.11 -11.30 12.31
N TYR A 3 -13.53 -10.38 11.53
CA TYR A 3 -12.49 -10.67 10.57
C TYR A 3 -11.29 -9.76 10.81
N HIS A 4 -10.10 -10.30 10.60
CA HIS A 4 -8.84 -9.61 10.79
C HIS A 4 -7.91 -9.94 9.63
N TRP A 5 -7.40 -8.89 8.99
CA TRP A 5 -6.49 -9.00 7.85
C TRP A 5 -5.21 -8.26 8.16
N HIS A 6 -4.09 -8.95 8.02
CA HIS A 6 -2.76 -8.36 8.09
C HIS A 6 -2.29 -8.00 6.68
N ILE A 7 -2.03 -6.72 6.44
CA ILE A 7 -1.65 -6.19 5.14
C ILE A 7 -0.20 -5.71 5.23
N GLY A 8 0.69 -6.46 4.58
CA GLY A 8 2.11 -6.17 4.52
C GLY A 8 2.56 -5.50 3.23
N ALA A 9 3.87 -5.47 3.01
CA ALA A 9 4.44 -5.01 1.75
C ALA A 9 4.23 -6.07 0.65
N SER A 10 3.82 -5.64 -0.54
CA SER A 10 3.69 -6.55 -1.69
C SER A 10 5.04 -6.78 -2.36
N THR A 11 5.45 -8.05 -2.48
CA THR A 11 6.71 -8.45 -3.13
C THR A 11 6.78 -8.01 -4.60
N TYR A 12 5.69 -8.16 -5.36
CA TYR A 12 5.65 -7.76 -6.77
C TYR A 12 5.73 -6.25 -6.96
N VAL A 13 5.01 -5.48 -6.13
CA VAL A 13 5.05 -4.02 -6.18
C VAL A 13 6.46 -3.51 -5.81
N ASN A 14 7.06 -4.09 -4.78
CA ASN A 14 8.45 -3.79 -4.39
C ASN A 14 9.45 -4.12 -5.50
N ALA A 15 9.31 -5.27 -6.15
CA ALA A 15 10.18 -5.67 -7.25
C ALA A 15 10.04 -4.73 -8.45
N LEU A 16 8.81 -4.36 -8.81
CA LEU A 16 8.54 -3.41 -9.90
C LEU A 16 9.17 -2.05 -9.60
N ILE A 17 8.97 -1.52 -8.39
CA ILE A 17 9.50 -0.23 -7.99
C ILE A 17 11.02 -0.25 -7.90
N GLY A 18 11.61 -1.34 -7.39
CA GLY A 18 13.05 -1.56 -7.44
C GLY A 18 13.58 -1.54 -8.88
N GLY A 19 12.91 -2.22 -9.79
CA GLY A 19 13.24 -2.21 -11.23
C GLY A 19 13.19 -0.80 -11.84
N VAL A 20 12.15 -0.02 -11.51
CA VAL A 20 12.02 1.38 -11.96
C VAL A 20 13.16 2.24 -11.42
N HIS A 21 13.56 2.08 -10.16
CA HIS A 21 14.69 2.84 -9.59
C HIS A 21 16.03 2.46 -10.25
N ILE A 22 16.25 1.17 -10.54
CA ILE A 22 17.44 0.72 -11.28
C ILE A 22 17.45 1.33 -12.68
N ALA A 23 16.31 1.31 -13.39
CA ALA A 23 16.18 1.89 -14.72
C ALA A 23 16.39 3.42 -14.71
N ALA A 24 15.84 4.11 -13.71
CA ALA A 24 16.04 5.54 -13.51
C ALA A 24 17.51 5.87 -13.24
N MET A 25 18.17 5.08 -12.39
CA MET A 25 19.60 5.24 -12.09
C MET A 25 20.45 5.01 -13.35
N ALA A 26 20.17 3.96 -14.14
CA ALA A 26 20.82 3.74 -15.42
C ALA A 26 20.60 4.91 -16.39
N SER A 27 19.37 5.45 -16.45
CA SER A 27 19.05 6.61 -17.29
C SER A 27 19.82 7.87 -16.88
N CYS A 28 20.15 8.05 -15.60
CA CYS A 28 20.97 9.18 -15.15
C CYS A 28 22.37 9.16 -15.77
N PHE A 29 22.95 7.98 -15.97
CA PHE A 29 24.30 7.81 -16.53
C PHE A 29 24.32 7.66 -18.06
N LEU A 30 23.20 7.29 -18.67
CA LEU A 30 23.07 7.16 -20.13
C LEU A 30 22.73 8.47 -20.84
N ASN A 31 22.45 9.54 -20.10
CA ASN A 31 22.17 10.84 -20.72
C ASN A 31 23.48 11.61 -21.04
N ALA A 32 23.36 12.63 -21.89
CA ALA A 32 24.47 13.49 -22.30
C ALA A 32 24.67 14.73 -21.38
N LEU A 33 24.10 14.74 -20.17
CA LEU A 33 24.26 15.84 -19.22
C LEU A 33 25.67 15.84 -18.63
N SER A 34 26.07 16.99 -18.09
CA SER A 34 27.33 17.11 -17.36
C SER A 34 27.30 16.28 -16.08
N VAL A 35 28.47 15.71 -15.74
CA VAL A 35 28.70 14.91 -14.52
C VAL A 35 28.09 15.51 -13.24
N PRO A 36 28.18 16.82 -12.95
CA PRO A 36 27.54 17.38 -11.74
C PRO A 36 26.02 17.25 -11.76
N ILE A 37 25.37 17.43 -12.92
CA ILE A 37 23.91 17.30 -13.04
C ILE A 37 23.50 15.84 -12.92
N GLN A 38 24.23 14.92 -13.55
CA GLN A 38 23.99 13.47 -13.41
C GLN A 38 24.07 13.02 -11.94
N SER A 39 25.06 13.52 -11.21
CA SER A 39 25.25 13.22 -9.78
C SER A 39 24.09 13.71 -8.93
N LEU A 40 23.58 14.92 -9.18
CA LEU A 40 22.42 15.45 -8.47
C LEU A 40 21.15 14.63 -8.72
N ILE A 41 20.90 14.25 -9.98
CA ILE A 41 19.73 13.43 -10.32
C ILE A 41 19.85 12.03 -9.71
N ALA A 42 21.05 11.43 -9.74
CA ALA A 42 21.30 10.13 -9.12
C ALA A 42 21.06 10.18 -7.59
N LEU A 43 21.53 11.23 -6.91
CA LEU A 43 21.26 11.43 -5.48
C LEU A 43 19.76 11.57 -5.19
N PHE A 44 19.03 12.30 -6.04
CA PHE A 44 17.58 12.43 -5.91
C PHE A 44 16.86 11.08 -6.07
N VAL A 45 17.24 10.28 -7.07
CA VAL A 45 16.68 8.94 -7.27
C VAL A 45 16.97 8.02 -6.08
N CYS A 46 18.21 8.05 -5.56
CA CYS A 46 18.59 7.29 -4.37
C CYS A 46 17.78 7.72 -3.14
N TRP A 47 17.62 9.03 -2.91
CA TRP A 47 16.82 9.55 -1.80
C TRP A 47 15.36 9.09 -1.91
N GLN A 48 14.75 9.20 -3.09
CA GLN A 48 13.38 8.71 -3.33
C GLN A 48 13.25 7.22 -3.03
N GLY A 49 14.22 6.40 -3.47
CA GLY A 49 14.24 4.97 -3.19
C GLY A 49 14.30 4.65 -1.69
N ILE A 50 15.16 5.34 -0.94
CA ILE A 50 15.27 5.17 0.52
C ILE A 50 13.96 5.55 1.22
N ARG A 51 13.36 6.69 0.84
CA ARG A 51 12.06 7.11 1.42
C ARG A 51 10.96 6.10 1.13
N TYR A 52 10.95 5.54 -0.08
CA TYR A 52 9.99 4.51 -0.45
C TYR A 52 10.11 3.27 0.44
N VAL A 53 11.32 2.75 0.63
CA VAL A 53 11.56 1.58 1.49
C VAL A 53 11.14 1.84 2.95
N GLN A 54 11.48 3.01 3.48
CA GLN A 54 11.09 3.40 4.84
C GLN A 54 9.58 3.49 5.04
N HIS A 55 8.86 4.00 4.04
CA HIS A 55 7.40 4.16 4.12
C HIS A 55 6.65 2.86 3.82
N ASN A 56 7.12 2.05 2.88
CA ASN A 56 6.40 0.86 2.42
C ASN A 56 6.53 -0.36 3.33
N ASN A 57 7.52 -0.36 4.24
CA ASN A 57 7.66 -1.41 5.26
C ASN A 57 6.65 -1.32 6.40
N GLN A 58 5.74 -0.33 6.39
CA GLN A 58 4.71 -0.19 7.41
C GLN A 58 3.57 -1.18 7.15
N SER A 59 3.61 -2.32 7.82
CA SER A 59 2.47 -3.23 7.90
C SER A 59 1.31 -2.59 8.67
N TRP A 60 0.09 -2.90 8.25
CA TRP A 60 -1.11 -2.42 8.92
C TRP A 60 -2.16 -3.51 8.94
N GLN A 61 -3.13 -3.36 9.82
CA GLN A 61 -4.17 -4.34 10.06
C GLN A 61 -5.53 -3.71 9.80
N LEU A 62 -6.39 -4.49 9.16
CA LEU A 62 -7.78 -4.13 8.91
C LEU A 62 -8.66 -5.12 9.68
N PHE A 63 -9.63 -4.60 10.39
CA PHE A 63 -10.58 -5.37 11.18
C PHE A 63 -11.99 -5.05 10.71
N TYR A 64 -12.83 -6.06 10.68
CA TYR A 64 -14.26 -5.90 10.49
C TYR A 64 -15.00 -6.61 11.61
N HIS A 65 -15.95 -5.91 12.22
CA HIS A 65 -16.85 -6.47 13.20
C HIS A 65 -18.30 -6.13 12.82
N SER A 66 -19.18 -7.12 12.78
CA SER A 66 -20.57 -6.93 12.32
C SER A 66 -21.39 -5.91 13.10
N GLN A 67 -21.00 -5.58 14.34
CA GLN A 67 -21.68 -4.57 15.17
C GLN A 67 -20.95 -3.22 15.22
N GLU A 68 -19.62 -3.19 15.04
CA GLU A 68 -18.79 -1.99 15.19
C GLU A 68 -18.30 -1.43 13.85
N GLY A 69 -18.50 -2.16 12.75
CA GLY A 69 -18.03 -1.80 11.42
C GLY A 69 -16.53 -2.05 11.23
N TRP A 70 -15.92 -1.20 10.40
CA TRP A 70 -14.52 -1.31 10.00
C TRP A 70 -13.60 -0.57 10.96
N ARG A 71 -12.45 -1.17 11.28
CA ARG A 71 -11.41 -0.55 12.10
C ARG A 71 -10.04 -0.80 11.49
N LEU A 72 -9.13 0.15 11.65
CA LEU A 72 -7.78 0.11 11.09
C LEU A 72 -6.74 0.34 12.20
N ALA A 73 -5.70 -0.49 12.22
CA ALA A 73 -4.53 -0.30 13.08
C ALA A 73 -3.28 -0.18 12.21
N GLN A 74 -2.40 0.77 12.53
CA GLN A 74 -1.14 0.98 11.82
C GLN A 74 -0.01 1.07 12.86
N ASN A 75 1.12 0.38 12.61
CA ASN A 75 2.34 0.47 13.43
C ASN A 75 2.10 0.47 14.96
N ASN A 76 1.44 -0.56 15.51
CA ASN A 76 1.11 -0.69 16.94
C ASN A 76 0.17 0.38 17.53
N HIS A 77 -0.43 1.26 16.71
CA HIS A 77 -1.50 2.13 17.19
C HIS A 77 -2.81 1.35 17.38
N LEU A 78 -3.63 1.82 18.33
CA LEU A 78 -4.95 1.26 18.62
C LEU A 78 -5.84 1.29 17.37
N ALA A 79 -6.70 0.28 17.22
CA ALA A 79 -7.61 0.17 16.08
C ALA A 79 -8.64 1.32 16.10
N GLN A 80 -8.49 2.26 15.16
CA GLN A 80 -9.38 3.39 14.97
C GLN A 80 -10.57 2.99 14.08
N PRO A 81 -11.79 3.44 14.39
CA PRO A 81 -12.93 3.23 13.51
C PRO A 81 -12.71 3.96 12.18
N ILE A 82 -13.02 3.29 11.08
CA ILE A 82 -12.94 3.86 9.73
C ILE A 82 -14.25 3.63 8.99
N GLU A 83 -14.58 4.56 8.10
CA GLU A 83 -15.70 4.40 7.17
C GLU A 83 -15.12 4.14 5.78
N ILE A 84 -15.52 3.04 5.15
CA ILE A 84 -15.10 2.74 3.79
C ILE A 84 -16.02 3.50 2.84
N LEU A 85 -15.42 4.23 1.92
CA LEU A 85 -16.13 5.07 0.97
C LEU A 85 -16.40 4.29 -0.32
N ALA A 86 -17.55 4.58 -0.97
CA ALA A 86 -17.99 3.97 -2.23
C ALA A 86 -17.04 4.18 -3.42
N SER A 87 -16.06 5.08 -3.30
CA SER A 87 -14.98 5.26 -4.28
C SER A 87 -13.86 4.23 -4.14
N THR A 88 -14.02 3.25 -3.25
CA THR A 88 -13.14 2.08 -3.17
C THR A 88 -13.24 1.26 -4.45
N VAL A 89 -12.12 1.04 -5.13
CA VAL A 89 -12.07 0.26 -6.37
C VAL A 89 -11.52 -1.13 -6.08
N ILE A 90 -12.35 -2.14 -6.29
CA ILE A 90 -12.01 -3.55 -6.07
C ILE A 90 -11.75 -4.21 -7.42
N THR A 91 -10.50 -4.60 -7.68
CA THR A 91 -10.13 -5.40 -8.85
C THR A 91 -9.73 -6.82 -8.43
N ARG A 92 -9.46 -7.71 -9.40
CA ARG A 92 -9.07 -9.11 -9.11
C ARG A 92 -7.70 -9.24 -8.43
N GLN A 93 -6.82 -8.24 -8.58
CA GLN A 93 -5.45 -8.31 -8.09
C GLN A 93 -5.12 -7.20 -7.08
N ILE A 94 -5.85 -6.08 -7.12
CA ILE A 94 -5.56 -4.87 -6.34
C ILE A 94 -6.87 -4.28 -5.82
N ILE A 95 -6.86 -3.83 -4.57
CA ILE A 95 -7.95 -3.08 -3.97
C ILE A 95 -7.41 -1.68 -3.69
N PHE A 96 -8.05 -0.66 -4.24
CA PHE A 96 -7.81 0.73 -3.86
C PHE A 96 -8.82 1.09 -2.79
N LEU A 97 -8.43 0.90 -1.54
CA LEU A 97 -9.25 1.21 -0.39
C LEU A 97 -9.29 2.73 -0.18
N HIS A 98 -10.47 3.31 -0.31
CA HIS A 98 -10.72 4.69 0.05
C HIS A 98 -11.53 4.70 1.35
N TYR A 99 -10.97 5.31 2.39
CA TYR A 99 -11.61 5.34 3.69
C TYR A 99 -11.51 6.72 4.34
N GLN A 100 -12.43 6.98 5.26
CA GLN A 100 -12.45 8.16 6.09
C GLN A 100 -12.12 7.77 7.54
N CYS A 101 -11.19 8.49 8.17
CA CYS A 101 -10.82 8.36 9.57
C CYS A 101 -10.68 9.77 10.14
N ASP A 102 -11.27 10.06 11.30
CA ASP A 102 -11.22 11.37 11.94
C ASP A 102 -11.54 12.55 10.98
N ASN A 103 -12.58 12.38 10.14
CA ASN A 103 -13.02 13.34 9.12
C ASN A 103 -11.99 13.67 8.02
N GLN A 104 -10.90 12.88 7.92
CA GLN A 104 -9.92 12.95 6.86
C GLN A 104 -10.03 11.73 5.95
N LYS A 105 -9.82 11.96 4.64
CA LYS A 105 -9.91 10.92 3.60
C LYS A 105 -8.52 10.38 3.30
N TYR A 106 -8.41 9.05 3.22
CA TYR A 106 -7.17 8.34 3.00
C TYR A 106 -7.33 7.29 1.91
N TYR A 107 -6.27 7.08 1.14
CA TYR A 107 -6.20 6.07 0.10
C TYR A 107 -5.10 5.08 0.42
N LYS A 108 -5.43 3.79 0.38
CA LYS A 108 -4.45 2.70 0.51
C LYS A 108 -4.63 1.68 -0.59
N MET A 109 -3.52 1.32 -1.23
CA MET A 109 -3.48 0.22 -2.19
C MET A 109 -3.20 -1.08 -1.44
N ILE A 110 -4.03 -2.09 -1.66
CA ILE A 110 -3.87 -3.44 -1.14
C ILE A 110 -3.72 -4.39 -2.32
N ALA A 111 -2.49 -4.83 -2.59
CA ALA A 111 -2.26 -5.86 -3.59
C ALA A 111 -2.63 -7.23 -3.00
N LYS A 112 -3.10 -8.16 -3.84
CA LYS A 112 -3.40 -9.54 -3.45
C LYS A 112 -2.20 -10.22 -2.77
N ALA A 113 -0.99 -9.93 -3.25
CA ALA A 113 0.24 -10.49 -2.69
C ALA A 113 0.65 -9.85 -1.34
N ALA A 114 0.00 -8.77 -0.90
CA ALA A 114 0.23 -8.15 0.41
C ALA A 114 -0.53 -8.85 1.56
N LEU A 115 -1.50 -9.71 1.24
CA LEU A 115 -2.40 -10.39 2.19
C LEU A 115 -1.98 -11.84 2.49
N LEU A 116 -0.69 -12.16 2.37
CA LEU A 116 -0.15 -13.49 2.68
C LEU A 116 -0.17 -13.72 4.21
N PRO A 117 -0.53 -14.95 4.70
CA PRO A 117 -0.21 -16.23 4.08
C PRO A 117 -1.36 -17.01 3.40
N SER A 118 -2.64 -16.65 3.59
CA SER A 118 -3.75 -17.48 3.09
C SER A 118 -4.47 -16.86 1.87
N PRO A 119 -4.62 -17.61 0.76
CA PRO A 119 -5.43 -17.16 -0.39
C PRO A 119 -6.91 -16.90 -0.06
N SER A 120 -7.42 -17.52 1.03
CA SER A 120 -8.79 -17.29 1.50
C SER A 120 -9.01 -15.86 1.96
N ASP A 121 -7.98 -15.24 2.54
CA ASP A 121 -8.08 -13.96 3.24
C ASP A 121 -8.38 -12.84 2.25
N TYR A 122 -7.78 -12.90 1.05
CA TYR A 122 -8.09 -11.98 -0.04
C TYR A 122 -9.54 -12.11 -0.50
N ARG A 123 -10.04 -13.34 -0.69
CA ARG A 123 -11.42 -13.58 -1.13
C ARG A 123 -12.41 -13.12 -0.05
N GLN A 124 -12.11 -13.40 1.20
CA GLN A 124 -12.90 -13.01 2.36
C GLN A 124 -12.97 -11.50 2.50
N LEU A 125 -11.83 -10.80 2.41
CA LEU A 125 -11.77 -9.34 2.40
C LEU A 125 -12.61 -8.77 1.25
N LEU A 126 -12.48 -9.33 0.05
CA LEU A 126 -13.24 -8.88 -1.12
C LEU A 126 -14.74 -9.04 -0.93
N VAL A 127 -15.19 -10.16 -0.34
CA VAL A 127 -16.61 -10.38 -0.06
C VAL A 127 -17.10 -9.40 0.99
N THR A 128 -16.40 -9.24 2.11
CA THR A 128 -16.79 -8.30 3.18
C THR A 128 -16.83 -6.86 2.69
N LEU A 129 -15.87 -6.44 1.86
CA LEU A 129 -15.88 -5.11 1.23
C LEU A 129 -17.03 -4.93 0.23
N LYS A 130 -17.60 -5.99 -0.33
CA LYS A 130 -18.74 -5.88 -1.25
C LYS A 130 -20.09 -5.91 -0.54
N THR A 131 -20.15 -6.52 0.66
CA THR A 131 -21.38 -6.61 1.43
C THR A 131 -21.62 -5.39 2.30
N ASP A 132 -20.54 -4.75 2.76
CA ASP A 132 -20.60 -3.69 3.79
C ASP A 132 -19.92 -2.38 3.37
N ALA A 133 -19.72 -2.13 2.07
CA ALA A 133 -19.23 -0.84 1.54
C ALA A 133 -20.26 -0.14 0.65
#